data_AF-A0A944SZD7-F1
#
_entry.id   AF-A0A944SZD7-F1
#
_cell.length_a   1.000
_cell.length_b   1.000
_cell.length_c   1.000
_cell.angle_alpha   90.00
_cell.angle_beta   90.00
_cell.angle_gamma   90.00
#
_symmetry.space_group_name_H-M   'P 1'
#
loop_
_entity.id
_entity.type
_entity.pdbx_description
1 polymer ?
#
loop_
_entity_poly.entity_id
_entity_poly.type
_entity_poly.pdbx_seq_one_letter_code
_entity_poly.pdbx_strand_id
1 'polypeptide(L)'
;GQSIIVLRLLRVLRIVRLVGTIPELKLIVNTLLKSIPSLGYIGVLLFILFYIYGCLGTFLFRENDPIHFETLHIALLSLFRVATLEDWTDIMYTAIYGCQNYGYSGSQDLCISSQAFPFIGWFYFVSFVLLATFIFFNLFIGVIINNMEEVKEKEMLRLDPDLARLGKSESDIKELLKKIKKDMALLESHVTFLEHAEEQRSEDLEDAEEQRS
;
A
#
# COMPACT_ATOMS: atom_id res chain seq x y z
N GLY A 1 12.52 34.40 -13.70
CA GLY A 1 12.68 34.72 -12.27
C GLY A 1 12.52 33.51 -11.38
N GLN A 2 11.33 32.90 -11.34
CA GLN A 2 10.99 31.84 -10.38
C GLN A 2 11.72 30.50 -10.62
N SER A 3 11.96 30.10 -11.87
CA SER A 3 12.65 28.84 -12.20
C SER A 3 14.10 28.80 -11.69
N ILE A 4 14.79 29.94 -11.62
CA ILE A 4 16.15 30.05 -11.08
C ILE A 4 16.15 29.84 -9.56
N ILE A 5 15.09 30.24 -8.85
CA ILE A 5 14.94 30.01 -7.41
C ILE A 5 14.69 28.52 -7.13
N VAL A 6 13.86 27.86 -7.93
CA VAL A 6 13.65 26.40 -7.85
C VAL A 6 14.95 25.63 -8.07
N LEU A 7 15.75 26.01 -9.07
CA LEU A 7 17.07 25.39 -9.32
C LEU A 7 18.08 25.65 -8.19
N ARG A 8 17.97 26.77 -7.46
CA ARG A 8 18.77 27.05 -6.25
C ARG A 8 18.31 26.18 -5.07
N LEU A 9 17.00 25.96 -4.91
CA LEU A 9 16.42 25.07 -3.91
C LEU A 9 16.81 23.60 -4.12
N LEU A 10 17.03 23.15 -5.36
CA LEU A 10 17.55 21.80 -5.63
C LEU A 10 18.91 21.52 -4.98
N ARG A 11 19.68 22.56 -4.62
CA ARG A 11 20.93 22.37 -3.86
C ARG A 11 20.68 21.88 -2.43
N VAL A 12 19.49 22.09 -1.87
CA VAL A 12 19.06 21.51 -0.58
C VAL A 12 19.05 19.98 -0.66
N LEU A 13 18.79 19.37 -1.82
CA LEU A 13 18.89 17.91 -1.99
C LEU A 13 20.30 17.36 -1.72
N ARG A 14 21.34 18.22 -1.75
CA ARG A 14 22.69 17.81 -1.33
C ARG A 14 22.72 17.42 0.16
N ILE A 15 21.84 17.97 1.00
CA ILE A 15 21.73 17.59 2.40
C ILE A 15 21.15 16.18 2.56
N VAL A 16 20.28 15.75 1.65
CA VAL A 16 19.78 14.37 1.61
C VAL A 16 20.90 13.38 1.31
N ARG A 17 21.92 13.79 0.53
CA ARG A 17 23.11 12.95 0.30
C ARG A 17 23.91 12.71 1.58
N LEU A 18 23.89 13.64 2.56
CA LEU A 18 24.57 13.49 3.84
C LEU A 18 24.01 12.30 4.66
N VAL A 19 22.71 12.04 4.52
CA VAL A 19 22.04 10.87 5.12
C VAL A 19 22.62 9.57 4.55
N GLY A 20 22.98 9.55 3.28
CA GLY A 20 23.60 8.39 2.61
C GLY A 20 25.10 8.22 2.90
N THR A 21 25.79 9.28 3.33
CA THR A 21 27.21 9.23 3.70
C THR A 21 27.44 8.78 5.13
N ILE A 22 26.48 9.02 6.03
CA ILE A 22 26.56 8.63 7.44
C ILE A 22 25.97 7.22 7.61
N PRO A 23 26.78 6.19 7.94
CA PRO A 23 26.32 4.81 8.02
C PRO A 23 25.14 4.58 8.96
N GLU A 24 25.10 5.29 10.09
CA GLU A 24 24.06 5.20 11.12
C GLU A 24 22.72 5.71 10.61
N LEU A 25 22.72 6.87 9.92
CA LEU A 25 21.49 7.44 9.33
C LEU A 25 20.99 6.58 8.17
N LYS A 26 21.91 6.07 7.35
CA LYS A 26 21.58 5.14 6.26
C LYS A 26 20.93 3.87 6.77
N LEU A 27 21.40 3.34 7.91
CA LEU A 27 20.81 2.16 8.54
C LEU A 27 19.35 2.43 8.95
N ILE A 28 19.09 3.53 9.67
CA ILE A 28 17.74 3.91 10.10
C ILE A 28 16.80 4.08 8.91
N VAL A 29 17.23 4.83 7.89
CA VAL A 29 16.41 5.09 6.70
C VAL A 29 16.14 3.81 5.91
N ASN A 30 17.13 2.94 5.73
CA ASN A 30 16.92 1.67 5.03
C ASN A 30 15.95 0.75 5.79
N THR A 31 16.01 0.71 7.11
CA THR A 31 15.05 -0.05 7.92
C THR A 31 13.63 0.49 7.76
N LEU A 32 13.45 1.81 7.84
CA LEU A 32 12.15 2.45 7.62
C LEU A 32 11.59 2.17 6.23
N LEU A 33 12.42 2.33 5.19
CA LEU A 33 12.02 2.08 3.80
C LEU A 33 11.66 0.60 3.58
N LYS A 34 12.37 -0.34 4.22
CA LYS A 34 12.07 -1.77 4.16
C LYS A 34 10.72 -2.12 4.80
N SER A 35 10.24 -1.32 5.75
CA SER A 35 8.92 -1.49 6.37
C SER A 35 7.76 -0.88 5.59
N ILE A 36 7.99 -0.01 4.61
CA ILE A 36 6.92 0.62 3.82
C ILE A 36 6.13 -0.40 2.98
N PRO A 37 6.76 -1.33 2.24
CA PRO A 37 6.04 -2.27 1.36
C PRO A 37 5.01 -3.13 2.09
N SER A 38 5.32 -3.60 3.31
CA SER A 38 4.40 -4.39 4.13
C SER A 38 3.13 -3.64 4.52
N LEU A 39 3.14 -2.31 4.43
CA LEU A 39 2.03 -1.43 4.80
C LEU A 39 1.18 -1.00 3.61
N GLY A 40 1.54 -1.41 2.38
CA GLY A 40 0.90 -0.94 1.16
C GLY A 40 -0.62 -1.14 1.15
N TYR A 41 -1.10 -2.31 1.57
CA TYR A 41 -2.53 -2.62 1.60
C TYR A 41 -3.31 -1.73 2.58
N ILE A 42 -2.75 -1.46 3.76
CA ILE A 42 -3.37 -0.59 4.76
C ILE A 42 -3.36 0.86 4.25
N GLY A 43 -2.27 1.28 3.59
CA GLY A 43 -2.19 2.59 2.94
C GLY A 43 -3.23 2.78 1.84
N VAL A 44 -3.48 1.74 1.02
CA VAL A 44 -4.55 1.76 0.00
C VAL A 44 -5.92 1.86 0.66
N LEU A 45 -6.17 1.10 1.73
CA LEU A 45 -7.43 1.20 2.49
C LEU A 45 -7.64 2.62 3.06
N LEU A 46 -6.60 3.20 3.64
CA LEU A 46 -6.64 4.58 4.15
C LEU A 46 -6.92 5.58 3.04
N PHE A 47 -6.28 5.42 1.87
CA PHE A 47 -6.52 6.28 0.72
C PHE A 47 -7.96 6.17 0.19
N ILE A 48 -8.52 4.95 0.13
CA ILE A 48 -9.92 4.74 -0.24
C ILE A 48 -10.86 5.43 0.76
N LEU A 49 -10.60 5.30 2.06
CA LEU A 49 -11.37 5.99 3.09
C LEU A 49 -11.35 7.51 2.86
N PHE A 50 -10.16 8.08 2.67
CA PHE A 50 -9.98 9.51 2.39
C PHE A 50 -10.71 9.96 1.14
N TYR A 51 -10.64 9.19 0.05
CA TYR A 51 -11.31 9.52 -1.19
C TYR A 51 -12.83 9.52 -1.04
N ILE A 52 -13.40 8.49 -0.39
CA ILE A 52 -14.84 8.39 -0.15
C ILE A 52 -15.33 9.57 0.71
N TYR A 53 -14.67 9.83 1.83
CA TYR A 53 -15.02 10.96 2.70
C TYR A 53 -14.78 12.29 1.99
N GLY A 54 -13.71 12.43 1.20
CA GLY A 54 -13.45 13.64 0.42
C GLY A 54 -14.59 13.97 -0.53
N CYS A 55 -15.04 12.99 -1.32
CA CYS A 55 -16.19 13.14 -2.21
C CYS A 55 -17.47 13.49 -1.42
N LEU A 56 -17.78 12.75 -0.35
CA LEU A 56 -18.94 13.01 0.51
C LEU A 56 -18.90 14.41 1.14
N GLY A 57 -17.76 14.82 1.67
CA GLY A 57 -17.57 16.13 2.29
C GLY A 57 -17.72 17.26 1.28
N THR A 58 -17.14 17.14 0.08
CA THR A 58 -17.39 18.13 -0.99
C THR A 58 -18.85 18.19 -1.42
N PHE A 59 -19.57 17.06 -1.41
CA PHE A 59 -20.98 17.03 -1.76
C PHE A 59 -21.85 17.68 -0.66
N LEU A 60 -21.55 17.42 0.61
CA LEU A 60 -22.36 17.87 1.75
C LEU A 60 -22.04 19.30 2.20
N PHE A 61 -20.76 19.68 2.19
CA PHE A 61 -20.28 20.86 2.91
C PHE A 61 -19.67 21.92 2.00
N ARG A 62 -19.55 21.72 0.68
CA ARG A 62 -18.93 22.71 -0.23
C ARG A 62 -19.48 24.13 -0.08
N GLU A 63 -20.80 24.28 -0.01
CA GLU A 63 -21.42 25.62 0.06
C GLU A 63 -21.35 26.24 1.46
N ASN A 64 -21.38 25.39 2.49
CA ASN A 64 -21.28 25.80 3.89
C ASN A 64 -19.84 26.07 4.32
N ASP A 65 -18.86 25.33 3.80
CA ASP A 65 -17.47 25.47 4.19
C ASP A 65 -16.51 25.36 2.99
N PRO A 66 -16.48 26.38 2.11
CA PRO A 66 -15.61 26.38 0.92
C PRO A 66 -14.12 26.27 1.28
N ILE A 67 -13.68 26.86 2.40
CA ILE A 67 -12.28 26.80 2.84
C ILE A 67 -11.77 25.36 2.96
N HIS A 68 -12.62 24.45 3.42
CA HIS A 68 -12.23 23.05 3.65
C HIS A 68 -12.77 22.08 2.60
N PHE A 69 -13.89 22.36 1.95
CA PHE A 69 -14.61 21.41 1.10
C PHE A 69 -14.98 21.94 -0.30
N GLU A 70 -14.43 23.08 -0.75
CA GLU A 70 -14.73 23.62 -2.09
C GLU A 70 -14.40 22.64 -3.20
N THR A 71 -13.28 21.93 -3.11
CA THR A 71 -12.84 20.97 -4.12
C THR A 71 -12.29 19.71 -3.48
N LEU A 72 -12.25 18.61 -4.23
CA LEU A 72 -11.82 17.31 -3.70
C LEU A 72 -10.41 17.36 -3.11
N HIS A 73 -9.47 18.06 -3.74
CA HIS A 73 -8.10 18.12 -3.24
C HIS A 73 -7.98 18.94 -1.94
N ILE A 74 -8.77 20.01 -1.81
CA ILE A 74 -8.86 20.79 -0.56
C ILE A 74 -9.53 19.93 0.52
N ALA A 75 -10.60 19.21 0.21
CA ALA A 75 -11.26 18.28 1.11
C ALA A 75 -10.31 17.17 1.60
N LEU A 76 -9.50 16.60 0.70
CA LEU A 76 -8.49 15.60 1.07
C LEU A 76 -7.43 16.18 2.01
N LEU A 77 -7.00 17.43 1.82
CA LEU A 77 -6.06 18.11 2.72
C LEU A 77 -6.71 18.39 4.08
N SER A 78 -7.95 18.85 4.10
CA SER A 78 -8.73 19.07 5.32
C SER A 78 -8.94 17.77 6.09
N LEU A 79 -9.25 16.67 5.39
CA LEU A 79 -9.39 15.35 6.01
C LEU A 79 -8.06 14.80 6.51
N PHE A 80 -6.93 15.14 5.89
CA PHE A 80 -5.61 14.82 6.42
C PHE A 80 -5.37 15.52 7.76
N ARG A 81 -5.68 16.81 7.84
CA ARG A 81 -5.64 17.60 9.09
C ARG A 81 -6.53 16.98 10.18
N VAL A 82 -7.77 16.65 9.83
CA VAL A 82 -8.71 15.95 10.72
C VAL A 82 -8.17 14.59 11.17
N ALA A 83 -7.56 13.81 10.29
CA ALA A 83 -7.00 12.50 10.62
C ALA A 83 -5.79 12.58 11.55
N THR A 84 -5.06 13.70 11.53
CA THR A 84 -4.01 14.00 12.53
C THR A 84 -4.58 14.52 13.86
N LEU A 85 -5.91 14.59 13.99
CA LEU A 85 -6.65 15.14 15.13
C LEU A 85 -6.33 16.62 15.42
N GLU A 86 -5.84 17.34 14.42
CA GLU A 86 -5.60 18.77 14.51
C GLU A 86 -6.82 19.53 14.00
N ASP A 87 -7.31 20.46 14.81
CA ASP A 87 -8.47 21.34 14.55
C ASP A 87 -9.74 20.66 14.00
N TRP A 88 -9.86 19.34 14.18
CA TRP A 88 -10.96 18.56 13.63
C TRP A 88 -12.31 18.96 14.23
N THR A 89 -12.32 19.38 15.50
CA THR A 89 -13.51 19.88 16.18
C THR A 89 -13.99 21.18 15.57
N ASP A 90 -13.08 22.05 15.11
CA ASP A 90 -13.46 23.34 14.53
C ASP A 90 -14.09 23.17 13.15
N ILE A 91 -13.52 22.29 12.33
CA ILE A 91 -14.10 21.93 11.03
C ILE A 91 -15.47 21.25 11.25
N MET A 92 -15.57 20.37 12.24
CA MET A 92 -16.84 19.73 12.61
C MET A 92 -17.88 20.75 13.10
N TYR A 93 -17.52 21.67 13.98
CA TYR A 93 -18.42 22.69 14.50
C TYR A 93 -18.87 23.67 13.42
N THR A 94 -18.01 23.99 12.46
CA THR A 94 -18.40 24.76 11.27
C THR A 94 -19.48 24.05 10.46
N ALA A 95 -19.42 22.71 10.31
CA ALA A 95 -20.47 21.93 9.68
C ALA A 95 -21.75 21.84 10.54
N ILE A 96 -21.62 21.71 11.86
CA ILE A 96 -22.75 21.56 12.79
C ILE A 96 -23.54 22.86 12.95
N TYR A 97 -22.86 23.99 13.12
CA TYR A 97 -23.47 25.29 13.41
C TYR A 97 -23.62 26.18 12.17
N GLY A 98 -22.90 25.86 11.08
CA GLY A 98 -22.84 26.67 9.86
C GLY A 98 -21.77 27.76 9.91
N CYS A 99 -21.19 28.10 8.75
CA CYS A 99 -20.06 29.05 8.67
C CYS A 99 -20.35 30.46 9.19
N GLN A 100 -21.62 30.89 9.20
CA GLN A 100 -21.97 32.21 9.74
C GLN A 100 -21.95 32.24 11.28
N ASN A 101 -22.08 31.09 11.92
CA ASN A 101 -22.18 30.98 13.39
C ASN A 101 -20.88 30.49 14.04
N TYR A 102 -19.97 29.86 13.29
CA TYR A 102 -18.71 29.31 13.81
C TYR A 102 -17.59 29.28 12.75
N GLY A 103 -16.33 29.29 13.18
CA GLY A 103 -15.15 28.92 12.38
C GLY A 103 -14.56 30.02 11.48
N TYR A 104 -15.37 30.94 10.95
CA TYR A 104 -14.94 31.91 9.94
C TYR A 104 -14.50 33.27 10.51
N SER A 105 -13.80 33.28 11.66
CA SER A 105 -13.34 34.52 12.28
C SER A 105 -12.26 35.21 11.43
N GLY A 106 -12.61 36.33 10.79
CA GLY A 106 -11.71 37.09 9.92
C GLY A 106 -11.74 36.65 8.45
N SER A 107 -12.61 35.69 8.10
CA SER A 107 -12.77 35.17 6.73
C SER A 107 -14.24 35.03 6.34
N GLN A 108 -15.14 35.81 6.95
CA GLN A 108 -16.59 35.70 6.78
C GLN A 108 -17.04 35.83 5.32
N ASP A 109 -16.31 36.58 4.50
CA ASP A 109 -16.60 36.77 3.06
C ASP A 109 -16.50 35.47 2.24
N LEU A 110 -15.81 34.44 2.77
CA LEU A 110 -15.70 33.12 2.13
C LEU A 110 -16.88 32.20 2.46
N CYS A 111 -17.78 32.57 3.37
CA CYS A 111 -19.00 31.83 3.68
C CYS A 111 -20.05 32.13 2.60
N ILE A 112 -20.29 31.16 1.69
CA ILE A 112 -21.20 31.36 0.55
C ILE A 112 -22.66 31.10 0.96
N SER A 113 -22.93 29.98 1.61
CA SER A 113 -24.27 29.62 2.10
C SER A 113 -24.17 28.86 3.41
N SER A 114 -24.45 29.55 4.52
CA SER A 114 -24.43 28.96 5.85
C SER A 114 -25.62 28.02 6.06
N GLN A 115 -25.34 26.73 6.25
CA GLN A 115 -26.32 25.69 6.57
C GLN A 115 -25.81 24.84 7.72
N ALA A 116 -26.63 24.70 8.76
CA ALA A 116 -26.30 23.89 9.93
C ALA A 116 -26.67 22.42 9.68
N PHE A 117 -25.71 21.51 9.90
CA PHE A 117 -25.91 20.06 9.81
C PHE A 117 -25.60 19.38 11.15
N PRO A 118 -26.44 19.51 12.20
CA PRO A 118 -26.06 19.08 13.55
C PRO A 118 -25.78 17.58 13.65
N PHE A 119 -26.70 16.75 13.15
CA PHE A 119 -26.56 15.30 13.21
C PHE A 119 -25.61 14.75 12.14
N ILE A 120 -25.73 15.24 10.90
CA ILE A 120 -24.93 14.76 9.76
C ILE A 120 -23.47 15.16 9.92
N GLY A 121 -23.19 16.41 10.30
CA GLY A 121 -21.83 16.90 10.56
C GLY A 121 -21.17 16.10 11.67
N TRP A 122 -21.83 15.96 12.82
CA TRP A 122 -21.31 15.14 13.92
C TRP A 122 -21.00 13.71 13.47
N PHE A 123 -21.95 13.04 12.80
CA PHE A 123 -21.77 11.66 12.38
C PHE A 123 -20.63 11.52 11.36
N TYR A 124 -20.56 12.41 10.38
CA TYR A 124 -19.51 12.41 9.36
C TYR A 124 -18.11 12.53 9.99
N PHE A 125 -17.87 13.54 10.84
CA PHE A 125 -16.53 13.77 11.39
C PHE A 125 -16.15 12.73 12.44
N VAL A 126 -17.07 12.34 13.33
CA VAL A 126 -16.78 11.33 14.37
C VAL A 126 -16.53 9.96 13.75
N SER A 127 -17.33 9.54 12.76
CA SER A 127 -17.10 8.27 12.07
C SER A 127 -15.80 8.27 11.28
N PHE A 128 -15.46 9.37 10.59
CA PHE A 128 -14.16 9.51 9.92
C PHE A 128 -12.99 9.39 10.90
N VAL A 129 -13.03 10.14 12.01
CA VAL A 129 -11.98 10.11 13.03
C VAL A 129 -11.81 8.72 13.62
N LEU A 130 -12.90 8.04 13.98
CA LEU A 130 -12.85 6.67 14.52
C LEU A 130 -12.24 5.70 13.51
N LEU A 131 -12.68 5.73 12.24
CA LEU A 131 -12.17 4.84 11.19
C LEU A 131 -10.71 5.13 10.85
N ALA A 132 -10.34 6.40 10.67
CA ALA A 132 -8.97 6.80 10.36
C ALA A 132 -8.00 6.44 11.50
N THR A 133 -8.40 6.70 12.74
CA THR A 133 -7.60 6.38 13.93
C THR A 133 -7.47 4.86 14.11
N PHE A 134 -8.55 4.10 13.87
CA PHE A 134 -8.50 2.64 13.91
C PHE A 134 -7.54 2.07 12.85
N ILE A 135 -7.60 2.57 11.61
CA ILE A 135 -6.68 2.17 10.55
C ILE A 135 -5.24 2.54 10.91
N PHE A 136 -5.01 3.73 11.49
CA PHE A 136 -3.69 4.15 11.95
C PHE A 136 -3.13 3.23 13.05
N PHE A 137 -3.96 2.83 14.02
CA PHE A 137 -3.53 1.86 15.02
C PHE A 137 -3.24 0.48 14.42
N ASN A 138 -4.05 0.02 13.48
CA ASN A 138 -3.79 -1.24 12.78
C ASN A 138 -2.49 -1.19 11.97
N LEU A 139 -2.18 -0.04 11.35
CA LEU A 139 -0.90 0.22 10.70
C LEU A 139 0.26 0.10 11.71
N PHE A 140 0.15 0.77 12.85
CA PHE A 140 1.16 0.77 13.90
C PHE A 140 1.40 -0.63 14.48
N ILE A 141 0.33 -1.35 14.80
CA ILE A 141 0.39 -2.75 15.25
C ILE A 141 1.05 -3.63 14.19
N GLY A 142 0.68 -3.47 12.91
CA GLY A 142 1.29 -4.19 11.80
C GLY A 142 2.80 -3.95 11.68
N VAL A 143 3.25 -2.70 11.82
CA VAL A 143 4.68 -2.36 11.84
C VAL A 143 5.39 -3.02 13.02
N ILE A 144 4.82 -2.95 14.22
CA ILE A 144 5.44 -3.52 15.41
C ILE A 144 5.55 -5.03 15.30
N ILE A 145 4.48 -5.72 14.90
CA ILE A 145 4.47 -7.18 14.74
C ILE A 145 5.52 -7.60 13.72
N ASN A 146 5.58 -6.95 12.56
CA ASN A 146 6.56 -7.28 11.52
C ASN A 146 8.01 -7.09 12.02
N ASN A 147 8.29 -6.04 12.80
CA ASN A 147 9.60 -5.85 13.41
C ASN A 147 9.90 -6.90 14.50
N MET A 148 8.92 -7.25 15.34
CA MET A 148 9.07 -8.26 16.39
C MET A 148 9.28 -9.67 15.82
N GLU A 149 8.59 -10.00 14.72
CA GLU A 149 8.78 -11.26 13.99
C GLU A 149 10.19 -11.34 13.39
N GLU A 150 10.69 -10.27 12.75
CA GLU A 150 12.06 -10.25 12.21
C GLU A 150 13.12 -10.40 13.32
N VAL A 151 12.91 -9.75 14.47
CA VAL A 151 13.81 -9.88 15.63
C VAL A 151 13.76 -11.30 16.21
N LYS A 152 12.55 -11.85 16.39
CA LYS A 152 12.36 -13.20 16.93
C LYS A 152 12.93 -14.27 16.01
N GLU A 153 12.80 -14.13 14.69
CA GLU A 153 13.40 -15.03 13.71
C GLU A 153 14.94 -15.01 13.81
N LYS A 154 15.55 -13.83 13.86
CA LYS A 154 17.00 -13.67 14.02
C LYS A 154 17.50 -14.24 15.36
N GLU A 155 16.73 -14.07 16.41
CA GLU A 155 17.07 -14.58 17.75
C GLU A 155 16.89 -16.11 17.83
N MET A 156 15.83 -16.66 17.25
CA MET A 156 15.61 -18.10 17.16
C MET A 156 16.74 -18.81 16.39
N LEU A 157 17.17 -18.25 15.25
CA LEU A 157 18.32 -18.76 14.49
C LEU A 157 19.64 -18.66 15.26
N ARG A 158 19.75 -17.75 16.22
CA ARG A 158 20.93 -17.61 17.09
C ARG A 158 20.93 -18.63 18.22
N LEU A 159 19.78 -18.89 18.84
CA LEU A 159 19.66 -19.84 19.95
C LEU A 159 19.70 -21.30 19.49
N ASP A 160 19.12 -21.61 18.33
CA ASP A 160 19.09 -22.97 17.78
C ASP A 160 19.62 -22.99 16.33
N PRO A 161 20.94 -23.15 16.16
CA PRO A 161 21.55 -23.20 14.82
C PRO A 161 21.14 -24.47 14.04
N ASP A 162 20.62 -25.51 14.70
CA ASP A 162 20.10 -26.70 14.00
C ASP A 162 18.74 -26.42 13.36
N LEU A 163 17.95 -25.48 13.90
CA LEU A 163 16.72 -25.00 13.25
C LEU A 163 17.01 -24.27 11.92
N ALA A 164 18.13 -23.53 11.85
CA ALA A 164 18.60 -22.92 10.61
C ALA A 164 18.97 -23.99 9.56
N ARG A 165 19.50 -25.14 9.98
CA ARG A 165 19.82 -26.28 9.09
C ARG A 165 18.55 -26.95 8.56
N LEU A 166 17.50 -27.05 9.37
CA LEU A 166 16.20 -27.59 8.95
C LEU A 166 15.53 -26.71 7.89
N GLY A 167 15.50 -25.38 8.09
CA GLY A 167 14.97 -24.45 7.08
C GLY A 167 15.72 -24.52 5.75
N LYS A 168 17.05 -24.68 5.80
CA LYS A 168 17.90 -24.88 4.62
C LYS A 168 17.63 -26.23 3.94
N SER A 169 17.45 -27.28 4.73
CA SER A 169 17.07 -28.61 4.21
C SER A 169 15.70 -28.58 3.52
N GLU A 170 14.73 -27.82 4.02
CA GLU A 170 13.40 -27.71 3.40
C GLU A 170 13.46 -26.95 2.06
N SER A 171 14.27 -25.89 1.96
CA SER A 171 14.50 -25.21 0.69
C SER A 171 15.20 -26.10 -0.34
N ASP A 172 16.20 -26.88 0.10
CA ASP A 172 16.94 -27.80 -0.76
C ASP A 172 16.01 -28.93 -1.28
N ILE A 173 15.12 -29.45 -0.42
CA ILE A 173 14.11 -30.44 -0.81
C ILE A 173 13.13 -29.86 -1.83
N LYS A 174 12.63 -28.63 -1.64
CA LYS A 174 11.74 -27.96 -2.61
C LYS A 174 12.41 -27.77 -3.96
N GLU A 175 13.71 -27.44 -3.97
CA GLU A 175 14.48 -27.28 -5.19
C GLU A 175 14.71 -28.61 -5.92
N LEU A 176 15.00 -29.68 -5.18
CA LEU A 176 15.08 -31.05 -5.72
C LEU A 176 13.74 -31.52 -6.30
N LEU A 177 12.62 -31.28 -5.60
CA LEU A 177 11.29 -31.63 -6.10
C LEU A 177 10.94 -30.87 -7.39
N LYS A 178 11.33 -29.59 -7.49
CA LYS A 178 11.16 -28.81 -8.71
C LYS A 178 11.98 -29.41 -9.87
N LYS A 179 13.19 -29.89 -9.58
CA LYS A 179 14.06 -30.56 -10.55
C LYS A 179 13.47 -31.89 -11.01
N ILE A 180 13.01 -32.72 -10.09
CA ILE A 180 12.34 -34.00 -10.39
C ILE A 180 11.08 -33.78 -11.24
N LYS A 181 10.23 -32.80 -10.90
CA LYS A 181 9.06 -32.47 -11.74
C LYS A 181 9.44 -32.08 -13.16
N LYS A 182 10.54 -31.34 -13.33
CA LYS A 182 11.05 -30.96 -14.64
C LYS A 182 11.55 -32.17 -15.43
N ASP A 183 12.30 -33.06 -14.76
CA ASP A 183 12.82 -34.27 -15.38
C ASP A 183 11.68 -35.25 -15.75
N MET A 184 10.63 -35.32 -14.93
CA MET A 184 9.43 -36.13 -15.20
C MET A 184 8.67 -35.63 -16.44
N ALA A 185 8.49 -34.31 -16.57
CA ALA A 185 7.88 -33.72 -17.77
C ALA A 185 8.72 -33.94 -19.04
N LEU A 186 10.05 -33.93 -18.91
CA LEU A 186 10.95 -34.28 -20.00
C LEU A 186 10.81 -35.75 -20.41
N LEU A 187 10.68 -36.65 -19.43
CA LEU A 187 10.50 -38.07 -19.68
C LEU A 187 9.15 -38.36 -20.36
N GLU A 188 8.07 -37.74 -19.90
CA GLU A 188 6.76 -37.84 -20.55
C GLU A 188 6.85 -37.40 -22.02
N SER A 189 7.52 -36.27 -22.29
CA SER A 189 7.75 -35.81 -23.67
C SER A 189 8.56 -36.81 -24.50
N HIS A 190 9.56 -37.49 -23.92
CA HIS A 190 10.33 -38.51 -24.63
C HIS A 190 9.50 -39.78 -24.89
N VAL A 191 8.67 -40.21 -23.93
CA VAL A 191 7.78 -41.37 -24.11
C VAL A 191 6.77 -41.10 -25.22
N THR A 192 6.10 -39.94 -25.19
CA THR A 192 5.14 -39.57 -26.23
C THR A 192 5.79 -39.48 -27.61
N PHE A 193 7.02 -38.97 -27.69
CA PHE A 193 7.77 -38.93 -28.95
C PHE A 193 8.08 -40.33 -29.49
N LEU A 194 8.46 -41.27 -28.61
CA LEU A 194 8.74 -42.66 -29.00
C LEU A 194 7.47 -43.40 -29.44
N GLU A 195 6.34 -43.19 -28.76
CA GLU A 195 5.05 -43.75 -29.17
C GLU A 195 4.66 -43.28 -30.58
N HIS A 196 4.77 -41.96 -30.86
CA HIS A 196 4.50 -41.43 -32.20
C HIS A 196 5.46 -41.97 -33.27
N ALA A 197 6.73 -42.19 -32.90
CA ALA A 197 7.72 -42.74 -33.82
C ALA A 197 7.50 -44.24 -34.11
N GLU A 198 6.95 -45.02 -33.16
CA GLU A 198 6.53 -46.40 -33.40
C GLU A 198 5.26 -46.48 -34.25
N GLU A 199 4.25 -45.62 -34.00
CA GLU A 199 3.03 -45.54 -34.82
C GLU A 199 3.36 -45.19 -36.28
N GLN A 200 4.19 -44.16 -36.52
CA GLN A 200 4.63 -43.82 -37.88
C GLN A 200 5.38 -44.96 -38.55
N ARG A 201 6.22 -45.68 -37.81
CA ARG A 201 6.93 -46.83 -38.35
C ARG A 201 5.99 -47.98 -38.71
N SER A 202 4.92 -48.22 -37.96
CA SER A 202 3.93 -49.25 -38.31
C SER A 202 3.11 -48.87 -39.54
N GLU A 203 2.70 -47.60 -39.67
CA GLU A 203 1.99 -47.10 -40.85
C GLU A 203 2.87 -47.18 -42.11
N ASP A 204 4.14 -46.77 -42.02
CA ASP A 204 5.10 -46.86 -43.13
C ASP A 204 5.33 -48.33 -43.60
N LEU A 205 5.23 -49.30 -42.68
CA LEU A 205 5.36 -50.73 -42.99
C LEU A 205 4.09 -51.29 -43.65
N GLU A 206 2.90 -50.89 -43.21
CA GLU A 206 1.62 -51.26 -43.83
C GLU A 206 1.52 -50.69 -45.26
N ASP A 207 1.86 -49.42 -45.46
CA ASP A 207 1.88 -48.76 -46.78
C ASP A 207 2.88 -49.46 -47.75
N ALA A 208 4.02 -49.91 -47.24
CA ALA A 208 5.02 -50.62 -48.03
C ALA A 208 4.59 -52.05 -48.41
N GLU A 209 3.75 -52.70 -47.59
CA GLU A 209 3.15 -54.00 -47.90
C GLU A 209 2.00 -53.85 -48.91
N GLU A 210 1.16 -52.82 -48.78
CA GLU A 210 0.03 -52.58 -49.69
C GLU A 210 0.51 -52.22 -51.12
N GLN A 211 1.63 -51.49 -51.25
CA GLN A 211 2.26 -51.19 -52.55
C GLN A 211 2.94 -52.40 -53.23
N ARG A 212 3.12 -53.52 -52.53
CA ARG A 212 3.69 -54.77 -53.08
C ARG A 212 2.63 -55.78 -53.52
N SER A 213 1.35 -55.55 -53.22
CA SER A 213 0.21 -56.35 -53.70
C SER A 213 -0.37 -55.81 -55.01
#